data_AF-A0A2P4YNM2-F1
#
_entry.id   AF-A0A2P4YNM2-F1
#
_cell.length_a   1.000
_cell.length_b   1.000
_cell.length_c   1.000
_cell.angle_alpha   90.00
_cell.angle_beta   90.00
_cell.angle_gamma   90.00
#
_symmetry.space_group_name_H-M   'P 1'
#
loop_
_entity.id
_entity.type
_entity.pdbx_description
1 polymer ?
#
loop_
_entity_poly.entity_id
_entity_poly.type
_entity_poly.pdbx_seq_one_letter_code
_entity_poly.pdbx_strand_id
1 'polypeptide(L)'
;QARKTQEALSSNYKSKVKRPAATTSIDYLAYLASFSDFSAIPAAQKTQSTLYQEYLKDLKEYLLDFYRRTQPLVDLDDVIDETSAKFEKQWALHQVTGWDSNQEAENADDNKTPAHFCKLCKKQFSSEGVYNSHLTGKKHKKFAAAAKTSNDTENEATPNGTSAGLDAKKELKMKQKAIAFDEVLIRRMYELLTEVVHGTISYLELKQTRTHEELQAEIEEEEEGTFSDVDVENENEEGEDEEEQLYNPLNLPLGWDGKPIPYWLYKLHGLGVEYKCEICGNHSYWGRRAFDRHFQEWRHAFGMRCLKIPNTKHFHDITLMRDAIQRKYLFLMTHIL
;
A
#
# COMPACT_ATOMS: atom_id res chain seq x y z
N GLN A 1 -5.58 2.98 -9.56
CA GLN A 1 -5.13 2.53 -10.90
C GLN A 1 -5.31 1.03 -11.18
N ALA A 2 -5.16 0.12 -10.21
CA ALA A 2 -5.19 -1.34 -10.41
C ALA A 2 -6.44 -1.91 -11.11
N ARG A 3 -7.61 -1.28 -10.92
CA ARG A 3 -8.85 -1.69 -11.58
C ARG A 3 -8.91 -1.27 -13.07
N LYS A 4 -8.33 -0.11 -13.40
CA LYS A 4 -8.23 0.40 -14.78
C LYS A 4 -7.25 -0.43 -15.62
N THR A 5 -6.19 -0.96 -15.01
CA THR A 5 -5.24 -1.86 -15.69
C THR A 5 -5.86 -3.24 -15.97
N GLN A 6 -6.67 -3.77 -15.05
CA GLN A 6 -7.47 -4.99 -15.30
C GLN A 6 -8.57 -4.80 -16.37
N GLU A 7 -9.22 -3.63 -16.42
CA GLU A 7 -10.21 -3.31 -17.45
C GLU A 7 -9.55 -3.09 -18.83
N ALA A 8 -8.35 -2.50 -18.88
CA ALA A 8 -7.58 -2.34 -20.12
C ALA A 8 -7.12 -3.71 -20.69
N LEU A 9 -6.74 -4.65 -19.82
CA LEU A 9 -6.40 -6.03 -20.19
C LEU A 9 -7.61 -6.83 -20.71
N SER A 10 -8.82 -6.57 -20.20
CA SER A 10 -10.05 -7.28 -20.62
C SER A 10 -10.75 -6.67 -21.84
N SER A 11 -10.60 -5.35 -22.07
CA SER A 11 -11.30 -4.65 -23.15
C SER A 11 -10.74 -4.91 -24.55
N ASN A 12 -9.49 -5.36 -24.67
CA ASN A 12 -8.84 -5.63 -25.96
C ASN A 12 -9.17 -7.00 -26.58
N TYR A 13 -10.07 -7.79 -25.98
CA TYR A 13 -10.48 -9.10 -26.48
C TYR A 13 -11.95 -9.18 -26.85
N LYS A 14 -12.43 -8.25 -27.68
CA LYS A 14 -13.72 -8.37 -28.38
C LYS A 14 -13.50 -8.74 -29.85
N SER A 15 -13.05 -9.97 -30.09
CA SER A 15 -13.23 -10.62 -31.39
C SER A 15 -13.54 -12.11 -31.20
N LYS A 16 -14.79 -12.46 -31.50
CA LYS A 16 -15.43 -13.79 -31.55
C LYS A 16 -14.45 -14.96 -31.82
N VAL A 17 -13.99 -15.67 -30.78
CA VAL A 17 -13.61 -17.10 -30.84
C VAL A 17 -13.74 -17.70 -29.43
N LYS A 18 -14.30 -18.91 -29.34
CA LYS A 18 -14.47 -19.78 -28.16
C LYS A 18 -13.49 -19.52 -27.00
N ARG A 19 -14.05 -19.24 -25.81
CA ARG A 19 -13.35 -19.19 -24.51
C ARG A 19 -12.40 -20.37 -24.31
N PRO A 20 -11.09 -20.17 -24.14
CA PRO A 20 -10.24 -21.05 -23.36
C PRO A 20 -10.16 -20.56 -21.91
N ALA A 21 -10.08 -21.52 -20.98
CA ALA A 21 -9.68 -21.48 -19.56
C ALA A 21 -9.91 -20.19 -18.74
N ALA A 22 -10.62 -20.35 -17.61
CA ALA A 22 -10.84 -19.34 -16.59
C ALA A 22 -9.56 -18.58 -16.23
N THR A 23 -9.54 -17.27 -16.47
CA THR A 23 -8.61 -16.36 -15.82
C THR A 23 -8.90 -16.41 -14.32
N THR A 24 -8.07 -17.11 -13.55
CA THR A 24 -8.14 -17.13 -12.09
C THR A 24 -7.90 -15.71 -11.59
N SER A 25 -8.95 -15.04 -11.11
CA SER A 25 -8.79 -13.76 -10.41
C SER A 25 -8.01 -14.02 -9.12
N ILE A 26 -6.84 -13.41 -8.99
CA ILE A 26 -6.05 -13.46 -7.77
C ILE A 26 -6.65 -12.44 -6.79
N ASP A 27 -6.88 -12.87 -5.55
CA ASP A 27 -7.31 -11.99 -4.48
C ASP A 27 -6.19 -11.01 -4.08
N TYR A 28 -6.54 -9.82 -3.59
CA TYR A 28 -5.54 -8.80 -3.29
C TYR A 28 -4.60 -9.20 -2.15
N LEU A 29 -5.10 -9.88 -1.11
CA LEU A 29 -4.24 -10.40 -0.03
C LEU A 29 -3.30 -11.49 -0.54
N ALA A 30 -3.81 -12.39 -1.39
CA ALA A 30 -3.01 -13.41 -2.04
C ALA A 30 -1.90 -12.80 -2.92
N TYR A 31 -2.20 -11.70 -3.63
CA TYR A 31 -1.19 -10.94 -4.36
C TYR A 31 -0.14 -10.34 -3.44
N LEU A 32 -0.53 -9.66 -2.36
CA LEU A 32 0.42 -9.04 -1.42
C LEU A 32 1.34 -10.06 -0.75
N ALA A 33 0.86 -11.28 -0.53
CA ALA A 33 1.67 -12.36 0.04
C ALA A 33 2.72 -12.92 -0.94
N SER A 34 2.54 -12.75 -2.26
CA SER A 34 3.39 -13.40 -3.27
C SER A 34 3.89 -12.48 -4.39
N PHE A 35 3.80 -11.15 -4.25
CA PHE A 35 4.17 -10.23 -5.34
C PHE A 35 5.68 -10.21 -5.64
N SER A 36 6.51 -10.69 -4.71
CA SER A 36 7.97 -10.82 -4.87
C SER A 36 8.39 -12.14 -5.52
N ASP A 37 7.48 -13.11 -5.64
CA ASP A 37 7.74 -14.39 -6.31
C ASP A 37 7.47 -14.29 -7.81
N PHE A 38 8.57 -14.28 -8.58
CA PHE A 38 8.55 -14.24 -10.05
C PHE A 38 8.84 -15.60 -10.69
N SER A 39 8.94 -16.68 -9.91
CA SER A 39 9.30 -18.02 -10.39
C SER A 39 8.21 -18.64 -11.28
N ALA A 40 6.95 -18.27 -11.05
CA ALA A 40 5.80 -18.81 -11.79
C ALA A 40 5.73 -18.38 -13.26
N ILE A 41 6.40 -17.27 -13.64
CA ILE A 41 6.32 -16.71 -14.99
C ILE A 41 7.60 -17.05 -15.77
N PRO A 42 7.51 -17.76 -16.91
CA PRO A 42 8.69 -18.07 -17.72
C PRO A 42 9.38 -16.83 -18.32
N ALA A 43 10.71 -16.83 -18.38
CA ALA A 43 11.54 -15.74 -18.92
C ALA A 43 11.10 -15.25 -20.32
N ALA A 44 10.67 -16.17 -21.19
CA ALA A 44 10.19 -15.84 -22.53
C ALA A 44 8.92 -14.96 -22.50
N GLN A 45 7.99 -15.22 -21.58
CA GLN A 45 6.75 -14.46 -21.44
C GLN A 45 7.00 -13.07 -20.83
N LYS A 46 7.91 -13.00 -19.85
CA LYS A 46 8.36 -11.74 -19.22
C LYS A 46 8.95 -10.77 -20.24
N THR A 47 9.78 -11.29 -21.15
CA THR A 47 10.47 -10.48 -22.16
C THR A 47 9.54 -10.01 -23.29
N GLN A 48 8.48 -10.77 -23.59
CA GLN A 48 7.55 -10.43 -24.67
C GLN A 48 6.43 -9.47 -24.23
N SER A 49 6.02 -9.52 -22.97
CA SER A 49 4.92 -8.71 -22.44
C SER A 49 5.40 -7.32 -22.03
N THR A 50 4.98 -6.28 -22.75
CA THR A 50 5.26 -4.88 -22.39
C THR A 50 4.56 -4.47 -21.10
N LEU A 51 3.33 -4.96 -20.89
CA LEU A 51 2.54 -4.67 -19.68
C LEU A 51 3.19 -5.22 -18.41
N TYR A 52 3.87 -6.36 -18.52
CA TYR A 52 4.63 -6.91 -17.39
C TYR A 52 5.85 -6.05 -17.06
N GLN A 53 6.55 -5.56 -18.09
CA GLN A 53 7.71 -4.67 -17.92
C GLN A 53 7.31 -3.33 -17.30
N GLU A 54 6.20 -2.75 -17.75
CA GLU A 54 5.64 -1.53 -17.15
C GLU A 54 5.25 -1.77 -15.69
N TYR A 55 4.52 -2.87 -15.40
CA TYR A 55 4.17 -3.23 -14.02
C TYR A 55 5.40 -3.39 -13.11
N LEU A 56 6.45 -4.09 -13.55
CA LEU A 56 7.67 -4.27 -12.76
C LEU A 56 8.35 -2.92 -12.52
N LYS A 57 8.43 -2.08 -13.54
CA LYS A 57 9.03 -0.75 -13.42
C LYS A 57 8.28 0.09 -12.38
N ASP A 58 6.95 0.17 -12.50
CA ASP A 58 6.11 0.95 -11.61
C ASP A 58 6.17 0.44 -10.16
N LEU A 59 6.14 -0.88 -9.97
CA LEU A 59 6.26 -1.51 -8.65
C LEU A 59 7.62 -1.22 -8.02
N LYS A 60 8.70 -1.39 -8.77
CA LYS A 60 10.06 -1.07 -8.32
C LYS A 60 10.18 0.40 -7.91
N GLU A 61 9.71 1.31 -8.77
CA GLU A 61 9.76 2.75 -8.51
C GLU A 61 8.99 3.11 -7.24
N TYR A 62 7.78 2.56 -7.07
CA TYR A 62 6.98 2.74 -5.87
C TYR A 62 7.70 2.25 -4.60
N LEU A 63 8.28 1.05 -4.62
CA LEU A 63 8.95 0.49 -3.43
C LEU A 63 10.20 1.29 -3.05
N LEU A 64 10.99 1.71 -4.04
CA LEU A 64 12.17 2.56 -3.80
C LEU A 64 11.78 3.92 -3.23
N ASP A 65 10.78 4.58 -3.83
CA ASP A 65 10.27 5.86 -3.35
C ASP A 65 9.67 5.75 -1.93
N PHE A 66 8.89 4.69 -1.68
CA PHE A 66 8.37 4.40 -0.35
C PHE A 66 9.49 4.20 0.69
N TYR A 67 10.53 3.44 0.34
CA TYR A 67 11.66 3.22 1.24
C TYR A 67 12.40 4.53 1.56
N ARG A 68 12.69 5.38 0.55
CA ARG A 68 13.36 6.67 0.77
C ARG A 68 12.55 7.61 1.68
N ARG A 69 11.23 7.63 1.52
CA ARG A 69 10.35 8.45 2.36
C ARG A 69 10.26 7.96 3.79
N THR A 70 10.21 6.64 3.99
CA THR A 70 10.01 6.05 5.31
C THR A 70 11.29 5.87 6.10
N GLN A 71 12.44 5.76 5.43
CA GLN A 71 13.76 5.54 6.04
C GLN A 71 14.81 6.52 5.46
N PRO A 72 14.66 7.85 5.66
CA PRO A 72 15.52 8.86 5.03
C PRO A 72 16.98 8.85 5.52
N LEU A 73 17.25 8.21 6.66
CA LEU A 73 18.59 8.11 7.22
C LEU A 73 19.40 6.94 6.64
N VAL A 74 18.76 6.04 5.89
CA VAL A 74 19.42 4.90 5.26
C VAL A 74 19.86 5.29 3.86
N ASP A 75 21.13 5.07 3.54
CA ASP A 75 21.64 5.21 2.18
C ASP A 75 21.09 4.07 1.31
N LEU A 76 20.00 4.35 0.60
CA LEU A 76 19.38 3.39 -0.32
C LEU A 76 20.25 3.19 -1.58
N ASP A 77 21.03 4.18 -1.98
CA ASP A 77 21.87 4.08 -3.18
C ASP A 77 22.99 3.05 -2.97
N ASP A 78 23.60 3.04 -1.79
CA ASP A 78 24.56 1.99 -1.38
C ASP A 78 23.93 0.58 -1.43
N VAL A 79 22.67 0.44 -0.97
CA VAL A 79 21.95 -0.84 -1.01
C VAL A 79 21.67 -1.27 -2.45
N ILE A 80 21.30 -0.34 -3.33
CA ILE A 80 21.08 -0.60 -4.76
C ILE A 80 22.40 -1.05 -5.41
N ASP A 81 23.50 -0.37 -5.11
CA ASP A 81 24.82 -0.67 -5.67
C ASP A 81 25.35 -2.03 -5.18
N GLU A 82 25.20 -2.34 -3.89
CA GLU A 82 25.54 -3.65 -3.35
C GLU A 82 24.72 -4.76 -4.04
N THR A 83 23.42 -4.51 -4.24
CA THR A 83 22.51 -5.45 -4.91
C THR A 83 22.88 -5.63 -6.37
N SER A 84 23.23 -4.55 -7.07
CA SER A 84 23.74 -4.56 -8.45
C SER A 84 25.03 -5.37 -8.56
N ALA A 85 25.99 -5.15 -7.66
CA ALA A 85 27.25 -5.88 -7.65
C ALA A 85 27.05 -7.39 -7.38
N LYS A 86 26.12 -7.76 -6.49
CA LYS A 86 25.74 -9.16 -6.25
C LYS A 86 25.06 -9.77 -7.48
N PHE A 87 24.14 -9.02 -8.10
CA PHE A 87 23.44 -9.45 -9.30
C PHE A 87 24.40 -9.70 -10.46
N GLU A 88 25.33 -8.79 -10.76
CA GLU A 88 26.29 -8.97 -11.85
C GLU A 88 27.11 -10.26 -11.70
N LYS A 89 27.49 -10.60 -10.45
CA LYS A 89 28.18 -11.88 -10.15
C LYS A 89 27.27 -13.08 -10.41
N GLN A 90 26.03 -13.06 -9.93
CA GLN A 90 25.07 -14.16 -10.14
C GLN A 90 24.65 -14.32 -11.61
N TRP A 91 24.53 -13.20 -12.32
CA TRP A 91 24.19 -13.15 -13.74
C TRP A 91 25.30 -13.76 -14.59
N ALA A 92 26.57 -13.44 -14.29
CA ALA A 92 27.73 -14.05 -14.94
C ALA A 92 27.82 -15.57 -14.70
N LEU A 93 27.33 -16.05 -13.56
CA LEU A 93 27.29 -17.46 -13.20
C LEU A 93 26.03 -18.18 -13.67
N HIS A 94 25.06 -17.49 -14.28
CA HIS A 94 23.74 -18.04 -14.64
C HIS A 94 23.03 -18.70 -13.43
N GLN A 95 23.02 -18.02 -12.29
CA GLN A 95 22.39 -18.49 -11.03
C GLN A 95 21.19 -17.63 -10.62
N VAL A 96 20.66 -16.81 -11.53
CA VAL A 96 19.53 -15.93 -11.22
C VAL A 96 18.24 -16.71 -11.40
N THR A 97 17.58 -16.99 -10.27
CA THR A 97 16.34 -17.76 -10.20
C THR A 97 15.30 -17.29 -11.24
N GLY A 98 14.82 -18.20 -12.09
CA GLY A 98 13.82 -17.90 -13.12
C GLY A 98 14.39 -17.32 -14.42
N TRP A 99 15.71 -17.18 -14.53
CA TRP A 99 16.44 -16.70 -15.71
C TRP A 99 17.54 -17.65 -16.20
N ASP A 100 17.63 -18.84 -15.61
CA ASP A 100 18.66 -19.83 -15.95
C ASP A 100 18.49 -20.32 -17.40
N SER A 101 19.54 -20.14 -18.21
CA SER A 101 19.55 -20.53 -19.64
C SER A 101 19.46 -22.06 -19.86
N ASN A 102 19.64 -22.86 -18.80
CA ASN A 102 19.58 -24.32 -18.85
C ASN A 102 18.16 -24.90 -18.82
N GLN A 103 17.11 -24.10 -18.65
CA GLN A 103 15.73 -24.64 -18.77
C GLN A 103 15.39 -25.11 -20.19
N GLU A 104 16.18 -24.76 -21.21
CA GLU A 104 16.07 -25.31 -22.56
C GLU A 104 16.96 -26.54 -22.83
N ALA A 105 17.93 -26.86 -21.94
CA ALA A 105 18.93 -27.90 -22.17
C ALA A 105 18.93 -29.06 -21.16
N GLU A 106 18.30 -28.93 -19.98
CA GLU A 106 18.31 -29.95 -18.91
C GLU A 106 16.94 -30.60 -18.63
N ASN A 107 15.94 -30.42 -19.51
CA ASN A 107 14.72 -31.24 -19.50
C ASN A 107 14.71 -32.21 -20.70
N ALA A 108 15.81 -32.96 -20.83
CA ALA A 108 15.88 -34.17 -21.64
C ALA A 108 15.95 -35.40 -20.70
N ASP A 109 15.06 -35.46 -19.71
CA ASP A 109 14.58 -36.74 -19.19
C ASP A 109 13.16 -36.60 -18.60
N ASP A 110 12.27 -37.43 -19.13
CA ASP A 110 10.89 -37.77 -18.80
C ASP A 110 9.82 -36.73 -18.34
N ASN A 111 8.85 -36.53 -19.25
CA ASN A 111 7.40 -36.41 -18.99
C ASN A 111 6.76 -35.10 -18.47
N LYS A 112 6.97 -33.97 -19.18
CA LYS A 112 5.87 -33.01 -19.49
C LYS A 112 6.33 -31.91 -20.47
N THR A 113 6.35 -32.21 -21.77
CA THR A 113 6.22 -31.15 -22.77
C THR A 113 4.79 -30.61 -22.75
N PRO A 114 4.53 -29.33 -23.08
CA PRO A 114 3.17 -28.89 -23.40
C PRO A 114 2.77 -29.64 -24.67
N ALA A 115 2.11 -30.80 -24.51
CA ALA A 115 2.12 -31.93 -25.44
C ALA A 115 1.74 -31.62 -26.90
N HIS A 116 1.20 -30.43 -27.18
CA HIS A 116 0.61 -30.10 -28.47
C HIS A 116 0.86 -28.63 -28.88
N PHE A 117 2.13 -28.17 -28.96
CA PHE A 117 2.48 -26.83 -29.48
C PHE A 117 3.19 -26.90 -30.84
N CYS A 118 2.69 -26.17 -31.85
CA CYS A 118 3.31 -26.10 -33.17
C CYS A 118 4.25 -24.89 -33.29
N LYS A 119 5.57 -25.12 -33.43
CA LYS A 119 6.59 -24.06 -33.58
C LYS A 119 6.41 -23.21 -34.86
N LEU A 120 6.03 -23.84 -35.98
CA LEU A 120 5.83 -23.14 -37.26
C LEU A 120 4.60 -22.25 -37.30
N CYS A 121 3.54 -22.65 -36.60
CA CYS A 121 2.28 -21.90 -36.56
C CYS A 121 2.08 -21.11 -35.26
N LYS A 122 3.00 -21.24 -34.29
CA LYS A 122 2.95 -20.66 -32.94
C LYS A 122 1.59 -20.85 -32.27
N LYS A 123 1.03 -22.07 -32.35
CA LYS A 123 -0.30 -22.42 -31.80
C LYS A 123 -0.20 -23.58 -30.83
N GLN A 124 -0.86 -23.42 -29.68
CA GLN A 124 -1.10 -24.48 -28.71
C GLN A 124 -2.44 -25.15 -28.98
N PHE A 125 -2.48 -26.47 -28.88
CA PHE A 125 -3.66 -27.29 -29.13
C PHE A 125 -4.08 -28.03 -27.86
N SER A 126 -5.38 -28.27 -27.72
CA SER A 126 -5.97 -28.85 -26.52
C SER A 126 -5.85 -30.38 -26.44
N SER A 127 -5.55 -31.05 -27.56
CA SER A 127 -5.38 -32.51 -27.61
C SER A 127 -4.53 -32.95 -28.81
N GLU A 128 -3.99 -34.16 -28.70
CA GLU A 128 -3.11 -34.76 -29.71
C GLU A 128 -3.78 -34.94 -31.07
N GLY A 129 -5.06 -35.36 -31.08
CA GLY A 129 -5.82 -35.49 -32.32
C GLY A 129 -6.00 -34.16 -33.06
N VAL A 130 -6.17 -33.04 -32.34
CA VAL A 130 -6.29 -31.70 -32.94
C VAL A 130 -4.93 -31.20 -33.44
N TYR A 131 -3.85 -31.54 -32.73
CA TYR A 131 -2.49 -31.24 -33.17
C TYR A 131 -2.10 -31.99 -34.45
N ASN A 132 -2.33 -33.30 -34.49
CA ASN A 132 -1.99 -34.13 -35.64
C ASN A 132 -2.80 -33.76 -36.89
N SER A 133 -4.09 -33.41 -36.71
CA SER A 133 -4.90 -32.86 -37.81
C SER A 133 -4.44 -31.46 -38.24
N HIS A 134 -3.89 -30.64 -37.34
CA HIS A 134 -3.29 -29.36 -37.71
C HIS A 134 -2.04 -29.51 -38.61
N LEU A 135 -1.14 -30.46 -38.31
CA LEU A 135 0.09 -30.72 -39.08
C LEU A 135 -0.19 -31.03 -40.56
N THR A 136 -1.32 -31.69 -40.84
CA THR A 136 -1.72 -32.04 -42.20
C THR A 136 -2.54 -30.94 -42.91
N GLY A 137 -2.92 -29.88 -42.20
CA GLY A 137 -3.74 -28.79 -42.70
C GLY A 137 -3.02 -27.86 -43.70
N LYS A 138 -3.80 -27.26 -44.62
CA LYS A 138 -3.29 -26.39 -45.71
C LYS A 138 -2.39 -25.24 -45.21
N LYS A 139 -2.72 -24.64 -44.06
CA LYS A 139 -1.93 -23.54 -43.47
C LYS A 139 -0.56 -24.02 -42.99
N HIS A 140 -0.52 -25.13 -42.23
CA HIS A 140 0.74 -25.69 -41.75
C HIS A 140 1.63 -26.13 -42.91
N LYS A 141 1.08 -26.81 -43.92
CA LYS A 141 1.82 -27.21 -45.13
C LYS A 141 2.43 -26.02 -45.89
N LYS A 142 1.72 -24.88 -45.96
CA LYS A 142 2.25 -23.67 -46.59
C LYS A 142 3.43 -23.08 -45.82
N PHE A 143 3.33 -23.02 -44.48
CA PHE A 143 4.44 -22.55 -43.63
C PHE A 143 5.62 -23.54 -43.61
N ALA A 144 5.34 -24.85 -43.61
CA ALA A 144 6.37 -25.89 -43.68
C ALA A 144 7.09 -25.89 -45.03
N ALA A 145 6.38 -25.65 -46.15
CA ALA A 145 7.00 -25.51 -47.46
C ALA A 145 7.88 -24.25 -47.55
N ALA A 146 7.43 -23.13 -46.97
CA ALA A 146 8.22 -21.90 -46.90
C ALA A 146 9.46 -22.02 -46.00
N ALA A 147 9.40 -22.85 -44.94
CA ALA A 147 10.54 -23.14 -44.07
C ALA A 147 11.54 -24.13 -44.69
N LYS A 148 11.12 -24.98 -45.63
CA LYS A 148 12.02 -25.88 -46.36
C LYS A 148 12.84 -25.15 -47.42
N THR A 149 12.30 -24.08 -48.03
CA THR A 149 13.02 -23.28 -49.02
C THR A 149 14.14 -22.41 -48.42
N SER A 150 14.25 -22.34 -47.09
CA SER A 150 15.28 -21.55 -46.40
C SER A 150 16.38 -22.37 -45.73
N ASN A 151 16.38 -23.71 -45.86
CA ASN A 151 17.25 -24.59 -45.07
C ASN A 151 18.21 -25.49 -45.88
N ASP A 152 18.31 -25.34 -47.19
CA ASP A 152 19.33 -26.01 -48.00
C ASP A 152 20.51 -25.07 -48.24
N THR A 153 21.38 -24.89 -47.24
CA THR A 153 22.82 -24.57 -47.35
C THR A 153 23.44 -24.47 -45.95
N GLU A 154 23.59 -25.62 -45.28
CA GLU A 154 24.58 -25.78 -44.20
C GLU A 154 25.67 -26.74 -44.69
N ASN A 155 26.68 -26.19 -45.37
CA ASN A 155 28.09 -26.60 -45.32
C ASN A 155 28.90 -25.82 -46.36
N GLU A 156 29.67 -24.86 -45.85
CA GLU A 156 30.98 -24.36 -46.33
C GLU A 156 31.12 -22.85 -46.14
N ALA A 157 32.31 -22.49 -45.68
CA ALA A 157 32.69 -21.20 -45.15
C ALA A 157 32.58 -20.06 -46.19
N THR A 158 31.98 -18.94 -45.78
CA THR A 158 32.47 -17.59 -46.08
C THR A 158 31.79 -16.56 -45.16
N PRO A 159 32.52 -15.58 -44.60
CA PRO A 159 31.97 -14.62 -43.65
C PRO A 159 31.51 -13.38 -44.42
N ASN A 160 30.21 -13.20 -44.62
CA ASN A 160 29.61 -11.87 -44.84
C ASN A 160 28.09 -11.97 -44.93
N GLY A 161 27.42 -11.77 -43.80
CA GLY A 161 25.96 -11.66 -43.78
C GLY A 161 25.29 -11.86 -42.42
N THR A 162 25.82 -11.32 -41.32
CA THR A 162 25.26 -11.59 -39.97
C THR A 162 25.33 -10.45 -38.96
N SER A 163 25.46 -9.17 -39.36
CA SER A 163 25.41 -8.06 -38.38
C SER A 163 24.02 -7.93 -37.73
N ALA A 164 22.95 -7.88 -38.53
CA ALA A 164 21.59 -7.63 -38.03
C ALA A 164 21.05 -8.70 -37.04
N GLY A 165 21.41 -9.97 -37.22
CA GLY A 165 20.99 -11.06 -36.34
C GLY A 165 21.74 -11.10 -35.01
N LEU A 166 23.01 -10.69 -35.00
CA LEU A 166 23.82 -10.58 -33.79
C LEU A 166 23.38 -9.39 -32.94
N ASP A 167 23.01 -8.28 -33.56
CA ASP A 167 22.56 -7.07 -32.88
C ASP A 167 21.20 -7.29 -32.20
N ALA A 168 20.24 -7.92 -32.87
CA ALA A 168 18.94 -8.27 -32.28
C ALA A 168 19.06 -9.25 -31.09
N LYS A 169 19.99 -10.21 -31.16
CA LYS A 169 20.23 -11.17 -30.07
C LYS A 169 20.89 -10.50 -28.86
N LYS A 170 21.78 -9.53 -29.08
CA LYS A 170 22.37 -8.70 -28.02
C LYS A 170 21.33 -7.81 -27.36
N GLU A 171 20.47 -7.16 -28.14
CA GLU A 171 19.39 -6.31 -27.62
C GLU A 171 18.42 -7.12 -26.73
N LEU A 172 18.04 -8.32 -27.18
CA LEU A 172 17.19 -9.21 -26.39
C LEU A 172 17.85 -9.59 -25.06
N LYS A 173 19.14 -9.93 -25.06
CA LYS A 173 19.88 -10.25 -23.83
C LYS A 173 19.97 -9.06 -22.87
N MET A 174 20.16 -7.85 -23.39
CA MET A 174 20.15 -6.63 -22.57
C MET A 174 18.77 -6.38 -21.94
N LYS A 175 17.69 -6.58 -22.71
CA LYS A 175 16.32 -6.50 -22.21
C LYS A 175 16.06 -7.54 -21.11
N GLN A 176 16.46 -8.79 -21.34
CA GLN A 176 16.34 -9.86 -20.34
C GLN A 176 17.10 -9.53 -19.06
N LYS A 177 18.34 -9.04 -19.19
CA LYS A 177 19.16 -8.63 -18.05
C LYS A 177 18.50 -7.50 -17.24
N ALA A 178 17.93 -6.50 -17.92
CA ALA A 178 17.24 -5.40 -17.25
C ALA A 178 16.02 -5.88 -16.46
N ILE A 179 15.18 -6.73 -17.05
CA ILE A 179 14.00 -7.29 -16.37
C ILE A 179 14.43 -8.16 -15.18
N ALA A 180 15.45 -9.00 -15.36
CA ALA A 180 15.98 -9.84 -14.30
C ALA A 180 16.50 -9.01 -13.11
N PHE A 181 17.20 -7.91 -13.39
CA PHE A 181 17.67 -7.00 -12.35
C PHE A 181 16.50 -6.34 -11.60
N ASP A 182 15.48 -5.87 -12.32
CA ASP A 182 14.29 -5.29 -11.70
C ASP A 182 13.58 -6.28 -10.75
N GLU A 183 13.46 -7.55 -11.13
CA GLU A 183 12.93 -8.61 -10.27
C GLU A 183 13.76 -8.83 -9.00
N VAL A 184 15.10 -8.86 -9.14
CA VAL A 184 16.01 -9.03 -8.00
C VAL A 184 15.91 -7.83 -7.05
N LEU A 185 15.82 -6.61 -7.59
CA LEU A 185 15.70 -5.42 -6.78
C LEU A 185 14.36 -5.36 -6.03
N ILE A 186 13.25 -5.74 -6.69
CA ILE A 186 11.94 -5.83 -6.01
C ILE A 186 11.98 -6.84 -4.87
N ARG A 187 12.62 -8.01 -5.06
CA ARG A 187 12.79 -8.99 -3.96
C ARG A 187 13.61 -8.42 -2.82
N ARG A 188 14.71 -7.71 -3.13
CA ARG A 188 15.52 -7.04 -2.11
C ARG A 188 14.71 -6.00 -1.34
N MET A 189 13.90 -5.21 -2.03
CA MET A 189 13.01 -4.23 -1.38
C MET A 189 11.95 -4.91 -0.52
N TYR A 190 11.37 -6.02 -0.98
CA TYR A 190 10.43 -6.83 -0.19
C TYR A 190 11.08 -7.38 1.09
N GLU A 191 12.32 -7.89 1.03
CA GLU A 191 13.05 -8.34 2.22
C GLU A 191 13.24 -7.21 3.25
N LEU A 192 13.57 -6.01 2.78
CA LEU A 192 13.76 -4.84 3.66
C LEU A 192 12.44 -4.31 4.22
N LEU A 193 11.34 -4.48 3.49
CA LEU A 193 10.00 -4.00 3.85
C LEU A 193 9.09 -5.12 4.38
N THR A 194 9.64 -6.29 4.73
CA THR A 194 8.84 -7.47 5.10
C THR A 194 7.89 -7.18 6.25
N GLU A 195 8.36 -6.50 7.30
CA GLU A 195 7.53 -6.11 8.45
C GLU A 195 6.39 -5.15 8.05
N VAL A 196 6.66 -4.19 7.15
CA VAL A 196 5.65 -3.25 6.65
C VAL A 196 4.60 -3.97 5.81
N VAL A 197 5.02 -4.90 4.94
CA VAL A 197 4.12 -5.70 4.11
C VAL A 197 3.25 -6.60 4.98
N HIS A 198 3.82 -7.31 5.96
CA HIS A 198 3.06 -8.14 6.89
C HIS A 198 2.07 -7.30 7.72
N GLY A 199 2.50 -6.13 8.22
CA GLY A 199 1.60 -5.19 8.91
C GLY A 199 0.44 -4.74 8.02
N THR A 200 0.71 -4.48 6.74
CA THR A 200 -0.32 -4.10 5.76
C THR A 200 -1.31 -5.25 5.50
N ILE A 201 -0.82 -6.48 5.36
CA ILE A 201 -1.68 -7.67 5.20
C ILE A 201 -2.58 -7.84 6.41
N SER A 202 -2.02 -7.81 7.63
CA SER A 202 -2.80 -7.95 8.86
C SER A 202 -3.82 -6.82 9.05
N TYR A 203 -3.47 -5.57 8.69
CA TYR A 203 -4.40 -4.46 8.68
C TYR A 203 -5.57 -4.71 7.72
N LEU A 204 -5.29 -5.18 6.50
CA LEU A 204 -6.33 -5.46 5.51
C LEU A 204 -7.20 -6.64 5.90
N GLU A 205 -6.65 -7.69 6.52
CA GLU A 205 -7.41 -8.81 7.08
C GLU A 205 -8.37 -8.33 8.18
N LEU A 206 -7.89 -7.50 9.12
CA LEU A 206 -8.74 -6.92 10.15
C LEU A 206 -9.83 -6.04 9.54
N LYS A 207 -9.47 -5.21 8.56
CA LYS A 207 -10.40 -4.32 7.84
C LYS A 207 -11.48 -5.11 7.08
N GLN A 208 -11.18 -6.31 6.58
CA GLN A 208 -12.19 -7.19 5.97
C GLN A 208 -13.20 -7.74 6.97
N THR A 209 -12.85 -7.83 8.26
CA THR A 209 -13.77 -8.29 9.32
C THR A 209 -14.67 -7.18 9.88
N ARG A 210 -14.36 -5.91 9.59
CA ARG A 210 -15.09 -4.75 10.10
C ARG A 210 -16.41 -4.54 9.37
N THR A 211 -17.38 -4.01 10.10
CA THR A 211 -18.64 -3.57 9.53
C THR A 211 -18.46 -2.22 8.82
N HIS A 212 -19.37 -1.90 7.90
CA HIS A 212 -19.33 -0.64 7.15
C HIS A 212 -19.40 0.60 8.07
N GLU A 213 -20.12 0.50 9.19
CA GLU A 213 -20.28 1.59 10.16
C GLU A 213 -18.97 1.86 10.92
N GLU A 214 -18.28 0.80 11.38
CA GLU A 214 -16.96 0.91 12.01
C GLU A 214 -15.91 1.48 11.06
N LEU A 215 -15.95 1.10 9.78
CA LEU A 215 -15.01 1.61 8.79
C LEU A 215 -15.21 3.10 8.49
N GLN A 216 -16.48 3.54 8.43
CA GLN A 216 -16.81 4.94 8.20
C GLN A 216 -16.35 5.82 9.37
N ALA A 217 -16.53 5.35 10.60
CA ALA A 217 -16.06 6.04 11.80
C ALA A 217 -14.52 6.20 11.81
N GLU A 218 -13.76 5.18 11.40
CA GLU A 218 -12.30 5.27 11.32
C GLU A 218 -11.80 6.27 10.28
N ILE A 219 -12.47 6.36 9.13
CA ILE A 219 -12.13 7.34 8.10
C ILE A 219 -12.39 8.77 8.61
N GLU A 220 -13.51 8.97 9.30
CA GLU A 220 -13.85 10.26 9.92
C GLU A 220 -12.82 10.64 11.00
N GLU A 221 -12.38 9.68 11.83
CA GLU A 221 -11.33 9.91 12.84
C GLU A 221 -9.94 10.18 12.21
N GLU A 222 -9.55 9.48 11.13
CA GLU A 222 -8.28 9.70 10.41
C GLU A 222 -8.25 11.07 9.70
N GLU A 223 -9.36 11.50 9.11
CA GLU A 223 -9.49 12.82 8.48
C GLU A 223 -9.44 13.95 9.51
N GLU A 224 -10.01 13.75 10.71
CA GLU A 224 -9.92 14.72 11.81
C GLU A 224 -8.55 14.72 12.51
N GLY A 225 -7.83 13.59 12.52
CA GLY A 225 -6.59 13.40 13.28
C GLY A 225 -5.29 13.89 12.61
N THR A 226 -5.30 14.25 11.33
CA THR A 226 -4.08 14.60 10.56
C THR A 226 -3.49 16.00 10.88
N PHE A 227 -4.00 16.70 11.89
CA PHE A 227 -3.55 18.05 12.28
C PHE A 227 -2.84 18.17 13.64
N SER A 228 -2.56 17.08 14.37
CA SER A 228 -2.20 17.17 15.81
C SER A 228 -0.84 16.62 16.26
N ASP A 229 0.16 16.51 15.37
CA ASP A 229 1.51 16.07 15.76
C ASP A 229 2.61 17.13 15.53
N VAL A 230 2.45 18.28 16.18
CA VAL A 230 3.56 19.22 16.43
C VAL A 230 3.54 19.60 17.91
N ASP A 231 4.05 18.72 18.76
CA ASP A 231 4.66 19.10 20.02
C ASP A 231 5.95 19.88 19.72
N VAL A 232 5.86 21.22 19.66
CA VAL A 232 7.01 22.10 19.79
C VAL A 232 6.81 22.90 21.07
N GLU A 233 7.42 22.40 22.15
CA GLU A 233 7.92 23.26 23.20
C GLU A 233 8.99 24.18 22.57
N ASN A 234 8.62 25.41 22.22
CA ASN A 234 9.60 26.49 22.12
C ASN A 234 9.01 27.79 22.67
N GLU A 235 9.76 28.33 23.60
CA GLU A 235 9.52 29.55 24.34
C GLU A 235 9.58 30.76 23.38
N ASN A 236 8.69 31.73 23.60
CA ASN A 236 8.78 33.14 23.18
C ASN A 236 9.61 33.46 21.92
N GLU A 237 8.93 33.71 20.81
CA GLU A 237 9.42 34.71 19.85
C GLU A 237 8.21 35.43 19.22
N GLU A 238 8.15 36.74 19.49
CA GLU A 238 7.23 37.68 18.88
C GLU A 238 7.53 37.77 17.37
N GLY A 239 6.54 37.42 16.55
CA GLY A 239 6.56 37.62 15.10
C GLY A 239 5.17 38.00 14.63
N GLU A 240 4.98 39.29 14.37
CA GLU A 240 3.82 39.83 13.69
C GLU A 240 3.66 39.16 12.32
N ASP A 241 2.51 38.55 12.06
CA ASP A 241 2.00 38.38 10.70
C ASP A 241 0.48 38.59 10.70
N GLU A 242 0.06 39.43 9.76
CA GLU A 242 -1.25 40.05 9.62
C GLU A 242 -2.37 39.03 9.39
N GLU A 243 -3.10 38.67 10.45
CA GLU A 243 -4.38 37.97 10.31
C GLU A 243 -5.53 38.98 10.42
N GLU A 244 -6.22 39.14 9.30
CA GLU A 244 -7.41 39.95 9.09
C GLU A 244 -8.38 39.83 10.27
N GLN A 245 -8.49 40.88 11.08
CA GLN A 245 -9.41 40.93 12.22
C GLN A 245 -10.86 40.80 11.71
N LEU A 246 -11.37 39.58 11.67
CA LEU A 246 -12.78 39.29 11.44
C LEU A 246 -13.60 39.95 12.56
N TYR A 247 -14.21 41.09 12.25
CA TYR A 247 -15.01 41.88 13.17
C TYR A 247 -16.15 41.03 13.76
N ASN A 248 -15.99 40.62 15.03
CA ASN A 248 -17.01 39.94 15.85
C ASN A 248 -17.63 40.95 16.83
N PRO A 249 -18.56 41.80 16.38
CA PRO A 249 -19.11 42.91 17.16
C PRO A 249 -19.87 42.49 18.42
N LEU A 250 -20.16 41.21 18.60
CA LEU A 250 -20.87 40.67 19.77
C LEU A 250 -20.03 39.69 20.62
N ASN A 251 -18.72 39.55 20.36
CA ASN A 251 -17.81 38.65 21.10
C ASN A 251 -18.39 37.26 21.38
N LEU A 252 -19.13 36.69 20.41
CA LEU A 252 -19.64 35.32 20.52
C LEU A 252 -18.47 34.32 20.40
N PRO A 253 -18.49 33.22 21.17
CA PRO A 253 -17.51 32.14 21.03
C PRO A 253 -17.45 31.64 19.58
N LEU A 254 -16.24 31.41 19.08
CA LEU A 254 -15.99 30.91 17.74
C LEU A 254 -16.37 29.42 17.69
N GLY A 255 -17.05 29.01 16.61
CA GLY A 255 -17.34 27.61 16.37
C GLY A 255 -16.10 26.85 15.91
N TRP A 256 -16.26 25.55 15.69
CA TRP A 256 -15.23 24.68 15.08
C TRP A 256 -14.87 25.09 13.63
N ASP A 257 -15.67 25.95 12.99
CA ASP A 257 -15.48 26.50 11.63
C ASP A 257 -14.80 27.89 11.63
N GLY A 258 -14.26 28.35 12.76
CA GLY A 258 -13.59 29.66 12.88
C GLY A 258 -14.51 30.88 12.68
N LYS A 259 -15.82 30.69 12.47
CA LYS A 259 -16.82 31.74 12.31
C LYS A 259 -17.61 31.95 13.61
N PRO A 260 -18.11 33.19 13.88
CA PRO A 260 -18.97 33.46 15.03
C PRO A 260 -20.20 32.56 15.00
N ILE A 261 -20.46 31.83 16.09
CA ILE A 261 -21.62 30.95 16.20
C ILE A 261 -22.90 31.80 16.08
N PRO A 262 -23.88 31.43 15.24
CA PRO A 262 -25.15 32.14 15.15
C PRO A 262 -25.82 32.33 16.53
N TYR A 263 -26.26 33.55 16.83
CA TYR A 263 -26.77 33.95 18.15
C TYR A 263 -27.92 33.07 18.68
N TRP A 264 -28.77 32.54 17.80
CA TRP A 264 -29.85 31.64 18.18
C TRP A 264 -29.35 30.28 18.67
N LEU A 265 -28.25 29.77 18.09
CA LEU A 265 -27.63 28.50 18.49
C LEU A 265 -26.90 28.65 19.83
N TYR A 266 -26.23 29.78 20.03
CA TYR A 266 -25.63 30.17 21.31
C TYR A 266 -26.67 30.21 22.45
N LYS A 267 -27.85 30.77 22.18
CA LYS A 267 -28.95 30.85 23.14
C LYS A 267 -29.66 29.51 23.36
N LEU A 268 -29.77 28.67 22.33
CA LEU A 268 -30.40 27.35 22.39
C LEU A 268 -29.57 26.34 23.21
N HIS A 269 -28.26 26.30 23.00
CA HIS A 269 -27.36 25.37 23.70
C HIS A 269 -26.84 25.90 25.04
N GLY A 270 -27.27 27.10 25.45
CA GLY A 270 -26.91 27.69 26.73
C GLY A 270 -25.43 28.04 26.87
N LEU A 271 -24.71 28.25 25.77
CA LEU A 271 -23.27 28.58 25.78
C LEU A 271 -22.97 29.90 26.49
N GLY A 272 -23.96 30.79 26.63
CA GLY A 272 -23.80 32.06 27.33
C GLY A 272 -23.97 32.03 28.84
N VAL A 273 -24.18 30.86 29.43
CA VAL A 273 -24.24 30.70 30.88
C VAL A 273 -22.85 30.33 31.39
N GLU A 274 -22.26 31.22 32.18
CA GLU A 274 -20.97 31.01 32.84
C GLU A 274 -21.16 30.11 34.08
N TYR A 275 -20.40 29.02 34.13
CA TYR A 275 -20.31 28.13 35.30
C TYR A 275 -18.88 28.14 35.84
N LYS A 276 -18.71 28.35 37.14
CA LYS A 276 -17.38 28.40 37.79
C LYS A 276 -17.14 27.15 38.63
N CYS A 277 -15.92 26.62 38.56
CA CYS A 277 -15.48 25.51 39.41
C CYS A 277 -14.31 25.95 40.30
N GLU A 278 -14.53 25.95 41.63
CA GLU A 278 -13.55 26.39 42.63
C GLU A 278 -12.37 25.41 42.70
N ILE A 279 -12.65 24.11 42.59
CA ILE A 279 -11.64 23.03 42.60
C ILE A 279 -10.66 23.17 41.42
N CYS A 280 -11.11 23.72 40.29
CA CYS A 280 -10.29 24.00 39.12
C CYS A 280 -9.58 25.37 39.16
N GLY A 281 -9.53 26.04 40.31
CA GLY A 281 -8.95 27.38 40.46
C GLY A 281 -9.86 28.50 39.96
N ASN A 282 -11.18 28.39 40.18
CA ASN A 282 -12.21 29.32 39.69
C ASN A 282 -12.25 29.47 38.17
N HIS A 283 -11.87 28.42 37.43
CA HIS A 283 -11.98 28.40 35.98
C HIS A 283 -13.45 28.50 35.54
N SER A 284 -13.70 29.36 34.55
CA SER A 284 -15.02 29.59 33.96
C SER A 284 -15.26 28.67 32.77
N TYR A 285 -16.36 27.94 32.79
CA TYR A 285 -16.83 27.07 31.72
C TYR A 285 -18.11 27.66 31.13
N TRP A 286 -18.18 27.72 29.80
CA TRP A 286 -19.29 28.31 29.07
C TRP A 286 -20.25 27.21 28.60
N GLY A 287 -21.44 27.18 29.20
CA GLY A 287 -22.49 26.21 28.91
C GLY A 287 -22.42 24.91 29.69
N ARG A 288 -23.61 24.31 29.92
CA ARG A 288 -23.80 23.12 30.77
C ARG A 288 -23.00 21.91 30.27
N ARG A 289 -22.93 21.69 28.95
CA ARG A 289 -22.24 20.52 28.37
C ARG A 289 -20.73 20.57 28.59
N ALA A 290 -20.11 21.74 28.42
CA ALA A 290 -18.68 21.93 28.71
C ALA A 290 -18.42 21.78 30.22
N PHE A 291 -19.34 22.29 31.04
CA PHE A 291 -19.30 22.11 32.49
C PHE A 291 -19.57 20.67 32.95
N ASP A 292 -20.24 19.81 32.19
CA ASP A 292 -20.40 18.41 32.62
C ASP A 292 -19.19 17.57 32.22
N ARG A 293 -18.57 17.89 31.09
CA ARG A 293 -17.35 17.24 30.64
C ARG A 293 -16.16 17.53 31.57
N HIS A 294 -16.08 18.72 32.15
CA HIS A 294 -14.91 19.12 32.95
C HIS A 294 -14.65 18.23 34.18
N PHE A 295 -15.66 17.54 34.73
CA PHE A 295 -15.48 16.63 35.88
C PHE A 295 -14.58 15.43 35.56
N GLN A 296 -14.48 15.06 34.27
CA GLN A 296 -13.63 13.98 33.78
C GLN A 296 -12.30 14.50 33.20
N GLU A 297 -12.15 15.82 33.04
CA GLU A 297 -10.93 16.42 32.51
C GLU A 297 -9.81 16.42 33.56
N TRP A 298 -8.57 16.38 33.06
CA TRP A 298 -7.37 16.29 33.90
C TRP A 298 -7.28 17.40 34.95
N ARG A 299 -7.70 18.64 34.61
CA ARG A 299 -7.66 19.79 35.53
C ARG A 299 -8.50 19.55 36.79
N HIS A 300 -9.71 19.01 36.64
CA HIS A 300 -10.58 18.71 37.77
C HIS A 300 -10.06 17.51 38.57
N ALA A 301 -9.64 16.45 37.87
CA ALA A 301 -9.04 15.28 38.51
C ALA A 301 -7.78 15.63 39.33
N PHE A 302 -6.94 16.53 38.82
CA PHE A 302 -5.77 17.06 39.50
C PHE A 302 -6.16 17.88 40.74
N GLY A 303 -7.15 18.77 40.63
CA GLY A 303 -7.68 19.52 41.79
C GLY A 303 -8.20 18.60 42.89
N MET A 304 -8.94 17.54 42.53
CA MET A 304 -9.41 16.52 43.47
C MET A 304 -8.25 15.74 44.12
N ARG A 305 -7.19 15.44 43.35
CA ARG A 305 -5.97 14.80 43.86
C ARG A 305 -5.24 15.67 44.88
N CYS A 306 -5.16 16.99 44.65
CA CYS A 306 -4.60 17.96 45.61
C CYS A 306 -5.39 18.00 46.93
N LEU A 307 -6.71 17.84 46.88
CA LEU A 307 -7.58 17.72 48.06
C LEU A 307 -7.55 16.32 48.71
N LYS A 308 -6.79 15.37 48.14
CA LYS A 308 -6.75 13.97 48.54
C LYS A 308 -8.14 13.33 48.55
N ILE A 309 -8.96 13.60 47.53
CA ILE A 309 -10.28 12.99 47.34
C ILE A 309 -10.24 12.19 46.02
N PRO A 310 -10.64 10.92 46.02
CA PRO A 310 -10.66 10.13 44.79
C PRO A 310 -11.77 10.63 43.85
N ASN A 311 -11.43 10.87 42.58
CA ASN A 311 -12.38 11.31 41.55
C ASN A 311 -13.28 10.14 41.10
N THR A 312 -14.29 9.81 41.90
CA THR A 312 -15.27 8.76 41.64
C THR A 312 -16.66 9.36 41.42
N LYS A 313 -17.61 8.57 40.90
CA LYS A 313 -18.99 9.04 40.65
C LYS A 313 -19.69 9.66 41.87
N HIS A 314 -19.29 9.29 43.10
CA HIS A 314 -19.82 9.88 44.33
C HIS A 314 -19.47 11.37 44.51
N PHE A 315 -18.39 11.81 43.86
CA PHE A 315 -17.92 13.19 43.89
C PHE A 315 -18.20 13.95 42.59
N HIS A 316 -19.01 13.38 41.70
CA HIS A 316 -19.52 14.05 40.51
C HIS A 316 -20.42 15.23 40.91
N ASP A 317 -20.41 16.31 40.12
CA ASP A 317 -21.14 17.56 40.37
C ASP A 317 -20.70 18.38 41.60
N ILE A 318 -19.49 18.16 42.13
CA ILE A 318 -18.93 18.98 43.21
C ILE A 318 -18.00 20.05 42.64
N THR A 319 -18.29 21.30 42.97
CA THR A 319 -17.57 22.45 42.41
C THR A 319 -16.87 23.26 43.50
N LEU A 320 -17.41 23.23 44.72
CA LEU A 320 -16.87 23.94 45.88
C LEU A 320 -15.93 23.04 46.69
N MET A 321 -14.80 23.59 47.11
CA MET A 321 -13.79 22.83 47.87
C MET A 321 -14.35 22.37 49.23
N ARG A 322 -15.11 23.25 49.89
CA ARG A 322 -15.73 22.96 51.20
C ARG A 322 -16.70 21.78 51.13
N ASP A 323 -17.50 21.70 50.07
CA ASP A 323 -18.51 20.66 49.87
C ASP A 323 -17.82 19.32 49.57
N ALA A 324 -16.73 19.33 48.82
CA ALA A 324 -15.90 18.15 48.55
C ALA A 324 -15.35 17.56 49.86
N ILE A 325 -14.81 18.41 50.72
CA ILE A 325 -14.27 18.01 52.03
C ILE A 325 -15.39 17.48 52.94
N GLN A 326 -16.54 18.14 52.98
CA GLN A 326 -17.68 17.68 53.80
C GLN A 326 -18.19 16.31 53.35
N ARG A 327 -18.34 16.10 52.03
CA ARG A 327 -18.75 14.80 51.47
C ARG A 327 -17.71 13.72 51.72
N LYS A 328 -16.42 14.05 51.72
CA LYS A 328 -15.35 13.12 52.14
C LYS A 328 -15.54 12.68 53.60
N TYR A 329 -15.82 13.61 54.51
CA TYR A 329 -16.06 13.28 55.93
C TYR A 329 -17.31 12.41 56.12
N LEU A 330 -18.41 12.74 55.44
CA LEU A 330 -19.64 11.94 55.46
C LEU A 330 -19.40 10.53 54.93
N PHE A 331 -18.72 10.39 53.78
CA PHE A 331 -18.40 9.11 53.16
C PHE A 331 -17.55 8.22 54.08
N LEU A 332 -16.54 8.81 54.75
CA LEU A 332 -15.72 8.09 55.73
C LEU A 332 -16.52 7.68 56.97
N MET A 333 -17.40 8.55 57.48
CA MET A 333 -18.27 8.24 58.63
C MET A 333 -19.26 7.12 58.34
N THR A 334 -19.77 7.03 57.11
CA THR A 334 -20.71 5.96 56.68
C THR A 334 -20.03 4.62 56.35
N HIS A 335 -18.70 4.56 56.31
CA HIS A 335 -17.93 3.34 56.03
C HIS A 335 -17.02 2.90 57.17
N ILE A 336 -17.03 3.64 58.30
CA ILE A 336 -16.33 3.30 59.55
C ILE A 336 -17.30 2.76 60.63
N LEU A 337 -18.61 2.91 60.43
CA LEU A 337 -19.67 2.16 61.12
C LEU A 337 -20.07 0.95 60.27
#